data_AF-A0A931ZEL1-F1
#
_entry.id   AF-A0A931ZEL1-F1
#
_cell.length_a   1.000
_cell.length_b   1.000
_cell.length_c   1.000
_cell.angle_alpha   90.00
_cell.angle_beta   90.00
_cell.angle_gamma   90.00
#
_symmetry.space_group_name_H-M   'P 1'
#
loop_
_entity.id
_entity.type
_entity.pdbx_description
1 polymer ?
#
loop_
_entity_poly.entity_id
_entity_poly.type
_entity_poly.pdbx_seq_one_letter_code
_entity_poly.pdbx_strand_id
1 'polypeptide(L)'
;MARPRPHFLTEFSRITPQIFIGTNMCCSLHFTKLLKLGVTADISLEEKRAEKPENMKVFLWIPTKDHTAPSQEQLDAGVRTLSSVVENGMKAYVHCKHGHGRAPTLVAAYFIATKQVRPAEAVEMVKKGRPEIHLRASQMRALERYARHTRKHKRA
;
A
#
# COMPACT_ATOMS: atom_id res chain seq x y z
N MET A 1 24.46 16.54 -19.90
CA MET A 1 23.31 15.67 -20.22
C MET A 1 23.01 14.82 -18.99
N ALA A 2 21.80 14.94 -18.42
CA ALA A 2 21.39 14.09 -17.30
C ALA A 2 21.30 12.64 -17.78
N ARG A 3 22.00 11.71 -17.12
CA ARG A 3 21.86 10.28 -17.40
C ARG A 3 20.38 9.89 -17.24
N PRO A 4 19.78 9.14 -18.18
CA PRO A 4 18.41 8.66 -18.01
C PRO A 4 18.32 7.87 -16.70
N ARG A 5 17.32 8.17 -15.89
CA ARG A 5 17.08 7.44 -14.64
C ARG A 5 16.87 5.96 -15.02
N PRO A 6 17.56 5.01 -14.35
CA PRO A 6 17.37 3.59 -14.66
C PRO A 6 15.89 3.23 -14.51
N HIS A 7 15.29 2.74 -15.60
CA HIS A 7 13.92 2.27 -15.62
C HIS A 7 13.86 0.88 -14.97
N PHE A 8 13.42 0.81 -13.72
CA PHE A 8 13.17 -0.46 -13.05
C PHE A 8 11.84 -1.06 -13.55
N LEU A 9 11.84 -2.34 -13.91
CA LEU A 9 10.61 -3.06 -14.23
C LEU A 9 9.64 -2.95 -13.05
N THR A 10 8.43 -2.48 -13.32
CA THR A 10 7.37 -2.44 -12.29
C THR A 10 6.92 -3.86 -12.02
N GLU A 11 7.40 -4.39 -10.90
CA GLU A 11 6.96 -5.65 -10.34
C GLU A 11 5.79 -5.38 -9.40
N PHE A 12 4.74 -6.15 -9.59
CA PHE A 12 3.56 -6.06 -8.74
C PHE A 12 2.97 -7.45 -8.51
N SER A 13 2.31 -7.59 -7.38
CA SER A 13 1.61 -8.79 -6.98
C SER A 13 0.16 -8.46 -6.65
N ARG A 14 -0.75 -9.33 -7.07
CA ARG A 14 -2.16 -9.24 -6.71
C ARG A 14 -2.35 -9.85 -5.32
N ILE A 15 -2.80 -9.05 -4.36
CA ILE A 15 -3.06 -9.50 -2.99
C ILE A 15 -4.52 -9.93 -2.82
N THR A 16 -5.43 -9.19 -3.46
CA THR A 16 -6.85 -9.53 -3.54
C THR A 16 -7.36 -9.23 -4.95
N PRO A 17 -8.63 -9.52 -5.28
CA PRO A 17 -9.19 -9.09 -6.55
C PRO A 17 -9.09 -7.59 -6.85
N GLN A 18 -8.99 -6.76 -5.81
CA GLN A 18 -9.03 -5.31 -5.90
C GLN A 18 -7.75 -4.61 -5.43
N ILE A 19 -6.80 -5.32 -4.81
CA ILE A 19 -5.61 -4.72 -4.20
C ILE A 19 -4.35 -5.33 -4.80
N PHE A 20 -3.48 -4.47 -5.31
CA PHE A 20 -2.17 -4.79 -5.85
C PHE A 20 -1.08 -4.10 -5.02
N ILE A 21 0.05 -4.78 -4.83
CA ILE A 21 1.26 -4.19 -4.19
C ILE A 21 2.40 -4.26 -5.19
N GLY A 22 3.22 -3.21 -5.27
CA GLY A 22 4.42 -3.26 -6.11
C GLY A 22 5.51 -2.25 -5.78
N THR A 23 6.48 -2.17 -6.69
CA THR A 23 7.63 -1.26 -6.65
C THR A 23 7.27 0.15 -7.12
N ASN A 24 8.21 1.08 -6.97
CA ASN A 24 8.01 2.44 -7.46
C ASN A 24 7.84 2.47 -8.98
N MET A 25 7.02 3.39 -9.45
CA MET A 25 6.80 3.61 -10.87
C MET A 25 7.51 4.89 -11.27
N CYS A 26 8.46 4.78 -12.20
CA CYS A 26 9.25 5.92 -12.64
C CYS A 26 8.54 6.75 -13.73
N CYS A 27 7.56 6.18 -14.45
CA CYS A 27 6.89 6.86 -15.57
C CYS A 27 5.54 6.23 -15.96
N SER A 28 4.72 6.99 -16.70
CA SER A 28 3.39 6.57 -17.22
C SER A 28 3.44 5.31 -18.08
N LEU A 29 4.57 5.02 -18.73
CA LEU A 29 4.79 3.82 -19.55
C LEU A 29 4.67 2.52 -18.72
N HIS A 30 5.05 2.55 -17.44
CA HIS A 30 4.92 1.38 -16.56
C HIS A 30 3.49 1.21 -16.03
N PHE A 31 2.68 2.27 -16.15
CA PHE A 31 1.31 2.28 -15.68
C PHE A 31 0.36 1.51 -16.62
N THR A 32 0.72 1.32 -17.89
CA THR A 32 -0.13 0.67 -18.91
C THR A 32 -0.57 -0.74 -18.50
N LYS A 33 0.28 -1.52 -17.82
CA LYS A 33 -0.11 -2.86 -17.33
C LYS A 33 -1.18 -2.78 -16.25
N LEU A 34 -1.07 -1.84 -15.32
CA LEU A 34 -2.05 -1.62 -14.25
C LEU A 34 -3.37 -1.10 -14.81
N LEU A 35 -3.35 -0.22 -15.83
CA LEU A 35 -4.58 0.25 -16.50
C LEU A 35 -5.31 -0.88 -17.21
N LYS A 36 -4.58 -1.77 -17.90
CA LYS A 36 -5.18 -2.97 -18.52
C LYS A 36 -5.83 -3.90 -17.50
N LEU A 37 -5.36 -3.88 -16.25
CA LEU A 37 -5.98 -4.60 -15.13
C LEU A 37 -7.15 -3.84 -14.50
N GLY A 38 -7.44 -2.61 -14.92
CA GLY A 38 -8.50 -1.75 -14.39
C GLY A 38 -8.15 -1.05 -13.09
N VAL A 39 -6.86 -0.87 -12.79
CA VAL A 39 -6.41 -0.06 -11.65
C VAL A 39 -6.74 1.41 -11.92
N THR A 40 -7.44 2.02 -10.95
CA THR A 40 -7.87 3.43 -11.03
C THR A 40 -7.57 4.22 -9.77
N ALA A 41 -6.95 3.59 -8.77
CA ALA A 41 -6.51 4.22 -7.53
C ALA A 41 -5.03 3.91 -7.28
N ASP A 42 -4.27 4.95 -6.94
CA ASP A 42 -2.85 4.85 -6.64
C ASP A 42 -2.56 5.38 -5.23
N ILE A 43 -1.92 4.56 -4.40
CA ILE A 43 -1.56 4.88 -3.02
C ILE A 43 -0.04 4.73 -2.88
N SER A 44 0.65 5.87 -2.85
CA SER A 44 2.10 5.94 -2.76
C SER A 44 2.56 6.17 -1.33
N LEU A 45 3.45 5.31 -0.82
CA LEU A 45 4.11 5.48 0.48
C LEU A 45 5.57 5.93 0.34
N GLU A 46 5.94 6.49 -0.81
CA GLU A 46 7.29 7.00 -1.04
C GLU A 46 7.56 8.29 -0.26
N GLU A 47 8.80 8.48 0.16
CA GLU A 47 9.21 9.68 0.91
C GLU A 47 9.15 10.92 0.03
N LYS A 48 9.52 10.78 -1.25
CA LYS A 48 9.37 11.85 -2.24
C LYS A 48 8.01 11.71 -2.90
N ARG A 49 7.32 12.84 -3.08
CA ARG A 49 6.03 12.87 -3.75
C ARG A 49 6.19 12.44 -5.20
N ALA A 50 5.47 11.39 -5.58
CA ALA A 50 5.25 11.05 -6.97
C ALA A 50 4.16 11.97 -7.55
N GLU A 51 4.28 12.29 -8.83
CA GLU A 51 3.19 12.93 -9.56
C GLU A 51 2.04 11.94 -9.72
N LYS A 52 0.81 12.44 -9.57
CA LYS A 52 -0.39 11.64 -9.81
C LYS A 52 -0.43 11.26 -11.30
N PRO A 53 -0.50 9.96 -11.64
CA PRO A 53 -0.73 9.56 -13.03
C PRO A 53 -2.10 10.06 -13.50
N GLU A 54 -2.18 10.65 -14.70
CA GLU A 54 -3.41 11.28 -15.24
C GLU A 54 -4.64 10.35 -15.23
N ASN A 55 -4.42 9.06 -15.47
CA ASN A 55 -5.48 8.06 -15.55
C ASN A 55 -6.01 7.56 -14.19
N MET A 56 -5.46 8.07 -13.07
CA MET A 56 -5.92 7.71 -11.72
C MET A 56 -7.10 8.57 -11.31
N LYS A 57 -8.21 7.93 -10.92
CA LYS A 57 -9.34 8.61 -10.28
C LYS A 57 -8.96 9.03 -8.86
N VAL A 58 -8.33 8.12 -8.11
CA VAL A 58 -7.90 8.35 -6.73
C VAL A 58 -6.38 8.35 -6.67
N PHE A 59 -5.81 9.33 -5.98
CA PHE A 59 -4.38 9.35 -5.66
C PHE A 59 -4.20 9.78 -4.20
N LEU A 60 -3.49 8.97 -3.42
CA LEU A 60 -3.10 9.29 -2.06
C LEU A 60 -1.60 9.15 -1.91
N TRP A 61 -0.96 10.21 -1.43
CA TRP A 61 0.45 10.18 -1.09
C TRP A 61 0.62 10.22 0.44
N ILE A 62 1.29 9.19 0.97
CA ILE A 62 1.58 9.00 2.39
C ILE A 62 3.10 9.05 2.57
N PRO A 63 3.69 10.24 2.77
CA PRO A 63 5.14 10.39 2.89
C PRO A 63 5.67 9.56 4.05
N THR A 64 6.39 8.49 3.71
CA THR A 64 6.95 7.58 4.70
C THR A 64 8.42 7.35 4.38
N LYS A 65 9.30 7.75 5.30
CA LYS A 65 10.75 7.55 5.19
C LYS A 65 11.08 6.09 4.92
N ASP A 66 12.11 5.84 4.12
CA ASP A 66 12.48 4.44 3.84
C ASP A 66 12.83 3.68 5.14
N HIS A 67 12.48 2.40 5.15
CA HIS A 67 12.64 1.50 6.31
C HIS A 67 11.88 1.88 7.60
N THR A 68 11.07 2.93 7.61
CA THR A 68 10.19 3.25 8.74
C THR A 68 8.76 2.75 8.51
N ALA A 69 7.96 2.81 9.58
CA ALA A 69 6.53 2.56 9.52
C ALA A 69 5.78 3.87 9.23
N PRO A 70 4.64 3.83 8.53
CA PRO A 70 3.70 4.95 8.53
C PRO A 70 3.20 5.25 9.96
N SER A 71 2.85 6.51 10.24
CA SER A 71 2.21 6.91 11.50
C SER A 71 0.81 6.27 11.64
N GLN A 72 0.17 6.36 12.81
CA GLN A 72 -1.19 5.80 12.95
C GLN A 72 -2.20 6.58 12.12
N GLU A 73 -2.06 7.90 12.07
CA GLU A 73 -2.90 8.80 11.28
C GLU A 73 -2.74 8.51 9.78
N GLN A 74 -1.50 8.24 9.36
CA GLN A 74 -1.20 7.82 7.99
C GLN A 74 -1.80 6.44 7.67
N LEU A 75 -1.71 5.48 8.60
CA LEU A 75 -2.37 4.18 8.43
C LEU A 75 -3.89 4.36 8.35
N ASP A 76 -4.50 5.16 9.21
CA ASP A 76 -5.94 5.43 9.18
C ASP A 76 -6.38 6.09 7.88
N ALA A 77 -5.68 7.13 7.43
CA ALA A 77 -5.98 7.78 6.17
C ALA A 77 -5.87 6.79 5.00
N GLY A 78 -4.77 6.03 4.93
CA GLY A 78 -4.56 5.04 3.89
C GLY A 78 -5.58 3.89 3.91
N VAL A 79 -5.96 3.41 5.11
CA VAL A 79 -6.98 2.37 5.27
C VAL A 79 -8.35 2.90 4.85
N ARG A 80 -8.75 4.10 5.26
CA ARG A 80 -10.03 4.71 4.84
C ARG A 80 -10.10 4.87 3.33
N THR A 81 -9.05 5.39 2.71
CA THR A 81 -8.99 5.53 1.25
C THR A 81 -9.03 4.16 0.57
N LEU A 82 -8.25 3.18 1.03
CA LEU A 82 -8.23 1.85 0.44
C LEU A 82 -9.57 1.12 0.59
N SER A 83 -10.22 1.22 1.74
CA SER A 83 -11.58 0.70 1.95
C SER A 83 -12.58 1.35 1.01
N SER A 84 -12.60 2.68 0.92
CA SER A 84 -13.49 3.39 0.00
C SER A 84 -13.26 2.97 -1.46
N VAL A 85 -12.01 2.79 -1.89
CA VAL A 85 -11.69 2.30 -3.24
C VAL A 85 -12.29 0.91 -3.47
N VAL A 86 -12.09 -0.02 -2.53
CA VAL A 86 -12.59 -1.40 -2.63
C VAL A 86 -14.13 -1.46 -2.56
N GLU A 87 -14.75 -0.65 -1.72
CA GLU A 87 -16.22 -0.58 -1.57
C GLU A 87 -16.89 -0.03 -2.83
N ASN A 88 -16.22 0.85 -3.57
CA ASN A 88 -16.67 1.38 -4.85
C ASN A 88 -16.31 0.47 -6.04
N GLY A 89 -15.86 -0.77 -5.80
CA GLY A 89 -15.49 -1.73 -6.85
C GLY A 89 -14.28 -1.33 -7.68
N MET A 90 -13.49 -0.36 -7.22
CA MET A 90 -12.27 0.10 -7.88
C MET A 90 -11.06 -0.73 -7.46
N LYS A 91 -10.02 -0.74 -8.31
CA LYS A 91 -8.78 -1.45 -8.02
C LYS A 91 -7.68 -0.47 -7.61
N ALA A 92 -7.04 -0.78 -6.48
CA ALA A 92 -5.95 -0.02 -5.89
C ALA A 92 -4.59 -0.63 -6.21
N TYR A 93 -3.64 0.23 -6.57
CA TYR A 93 -2.22 -0.07 -6.54
C TYR A 93 -1.59 0.64 -5.33
N VAL A 94 -0.98 -0.14 -4.44
CA VAL A 94 -0.32 0.37 -3.23
C VAL A 94 1.17 0.12 -3.36
N HIS A 95 1.99 1.17 -3.34
CA HIS A 95 3.41 1.01 -3.60
C HIS A 95 4.30 1.85 -2.68
N CYS A 96 5.57 1.48 -2.66
CA CYS A 96 6.65 2.30 -2.09
C CYS A 96 7.86 2.18 -3.04
N LYS A 97 9.09 2.27 -2.53
CA LYS A 97 10.27 2.10 -3.39
C LYS A 97 10.40 0.67 -3.94
N HIS A 98 10.39 -0.33 -3.06
CA HIS A 98 10.63 -1.73 -3.42
C HIS A 98 9.43 -2.66 -3.16
N GLY A 99 8.33 -2.16 -2.61
CA GLY A 99 7.14 -2.97 -2.36
C GLY A 99 7.25 -4.05 -1.26
N HIS A 100 8.26 -3.99 -0.37
CA HIS A 100 8.49 -5.02 0.66
C HIS A 100 8.08 -4.63 2.09
N GLY A 101 8.13 -3.34 2.43
CA GLY A 101 7.93 -2.87 3.81
C GLY A 101 6.70 -1.98 3.96
N ARG A 102 6.83 -0.72 3.51
CA ARG A 102 5.80 0.33 3.70
C ARG A 102 4.44 -0.05 3.10
N ALA A 103 4.37 -0.36 1.81
CA ALA A 103 3.12 -0.73 1.14
C ALA A 103 2.46 -1.99 1.75
N PRO A 104 3.19 -3.11 1.97
CA PRO A 104 2.66 -4.25 2.72
C PRO A 104 2.14 -3.91 4.12
N THR A 105 2.80 -2.99 4.83
CA THR A 105 2.33 -2.52 6.15
C THR A 105 0.95 -1.87 6.04
N LEU A 106 0.72 -1.02 5.04
CA LEU A 106 -0.60 -0.39 4.85
C LEU A 106 -1.68 -1.42 4.50
N VAL A 107 -1.39 -2.36 3.59
CA VAL A 107 -2.36 -3.39 3.21
C VAL A 107 -2.66 -4.35 4.38
N ALA A 108 -1.66 -4.66 5.21
CA ALA A 108 -1.88 -5.41 6.46
C ALA A 108 -2.78 -4.62 7.43
N ALA A 109 -2.57 -3.31 7.60
CA ALA A 109 -3.45 -2.47 8.42
C ALA A 109 -4.89 -2.48 7.90
N TYR A 110 -5.08 -2.48 6.58
CA TYR A 110 -6.41 -2.63 5.96
C TYR A 110 -7.07 -3.96 6.33
N PHE A 111 -6.35 -5.08 6.29
CA PHE A 111 -6.91 -6.36 6.73
C PHE A 111 -7.23 -6.41 8.22
N ILE A 112 -6.41 -5.80 9.07
CA ILE A 112 -6.71 -5.66 10.50
C ILE A 112 -8.02 -4.92 10.70
N ALA A 113 -8.23 -3.79 10.02
CA ALA A 113 -9.42 -2.96 10.17
C ALA A 113 -10.69 -3.63 9.62
N THR A 114 -10.60 -4.28 8.46
CA THR A 114 -11.77 -4.81 7.74
C THR A 114 -12.11 -6.25 8.12
N LYS A 115 -11.12 -7.08 8.42
CA LYS A 115 -11.29 -8.52 8.72
C LYS A 115 -11.09 -8.87 10.18
N GLN A 116 -10.69 -7.90 11.02
CA GLN A 116 -10.51 -8.08 12.47
C GLN A 116 -9.45 -9.14 12.85
N VAL A 117 -8.54 -9.44 11.94
CA VAL A 117 -7.45 -10.41 12.14
C VAL A 117 -6.32 -9.82 13.00
N ARG A 118 -5.49 -10.70 13.55
CA ARG A 118 -4.29 -10.29 14.31
C ARG A 118 -3.23 -9.69 13.36
N PRO A 119 -2.34 -8.80 13.83
CA PRO A 119 -1.27 -8.25 12.99
C PRO A 119 -0.44 -9.29 12.23
N ALA A 120 -0.03 -10.38 12.90
CA ALA A 120 0.73 -11.45 12.27
C ALA A 120 -0.05 -12.13 11.14
N GLU A 121 -1.33 -12.40 11.37
CA GLU A 121 -2.22 -13.02 10.38
C GLU A 121 -2.44 -12.10 9.17
N ALA A 122 -2.65 -10.80 9.41
CA ALA A 122 -2.74 -9.81 8.34
C ALA A 122 -1.49 -9.77 7.46
N VAL A 123 -0.30 -9.86 8.07
CA VAL A 123 0.97 -9.95 7.32
C VAL A 123 1.06 -11.24 6.52
N GLU A 124 0.66 -12.39 7.08
CA GLU A 124 0.62 -13.65 6.34
C GLU A 124 -0.35 -13.61 5.16
N MET A 125 -1.49 -12.91 5.28
CA MET A 125 -2.40 -12.70 4.14
C MET A 125 -1.74 -11.93 3.00
N VAL A 126 -0.90 -10.92 3.31
CA VAL A 126 -0.15 -10.20 2.28
C VAL A 126 0.96 -11.10 1.71
N LYS A 127 1.69 -11.85 2.54
CA LYS A 127 2.73 -12.79 2.11
C LYS A 127 2.23 -13.84 1.12
N LYS A 128 0.98 -14.31 1.25
CA LYS A 128 0.38 -15.27 0.30
C LYS A 128 0.39 -14.74 -1.14
N GLY A 129 0.17 -13.44 -1.33
CA GLY A 129 0.22 -12.80 -2.64
C GLY A 129 1.62 -12.31 -3.03
N ARG A 130 2.47 -12.00 -2.05
CA ARG A 130 3.82 -11.45 -2.24
C ARG A 130 4.80 -12.04 -1.21
N PRO A 131 5.35 -13.25 -1.43
CA PRO A 131 6.20 -13.95 -0.45
C PRO A 131 7.46 -13.19 -0.05
N GLU A 132 7.94 -12.29 -0.91
CA GLU A 132 9.14 -11.49 -0.76
C GLU A 132 8.99 -10.29 0.20
N ILE A 133 7.82 -10.07 0.82
CA ILE A 133 7.68 -8.97 1.80
C ILE A 133 8.50 -9.24 3.06
N HIS A 134 9.07 -8.18 3.62
CA HIS A 134 9.83 -8.24 4.86
C HIS A 134 9.57 -6.99 5.69
N LEU A 135 8.66 -7.10 6.65
CA LEU A 135 8.35 -6.01 7.57
C LEU A 135 9.42 -5.94 8.66
N ARG A 136 9.92 -4.73 8.90
CA ARG A 136 10.81 -4.47 10.03
C ARG A 136 10.02 -4.47 11.35
N ALA A 137 10.73 -4.64 12.46
CA ALA A 137 10.13 -4.59 13.79
C ALA A 137 9.34 -3.28 14.06
N SER A 138 9.80 -2.15 13.51
CA SER A 138 9.07 -0.86 13.59
C SER A 138 7.69 -0.92 12.93
N GLN A 139 7.59 -1.58 11.76
CA GLN A 139 6.34 -1.75 11.01
C GLN A 139 5.41 -2.73 11.72
N MET A 140 5.95 -3.83 12.26
CA MET A 140 5.16 -4.77 13.06
C MET A 140 4.58 -4.10 14.32
N ARG A 141 5.39 -3.34 15.06
CA ARG A 141 4.91 -2.57 16.23
C ARG A 141 3.85 -1.54 15.85
N ALA A 142 3.96 -0.91 14.68
CA ALA A 142 2.94 0.02 14.20
C ALA A 142 1.60 -0.67 13.93
N LEU A 143 1.62 -1.90 13.38
CA LEU A 143 0.41 -2.72 13.17
C LEU A 143 -0.20 -3.18 14.50
N GLU A 144 0.62 -3.56 15.48
CA GLU A 144 0.15 -3.92 16.82
C GLU A 144 -0.54 -2.74 17.51
N ARG A 145 0.05 -1.55 17.42
CA ARG A 145 -0.57 -0.32 17.93
C ARG A 145 -1.89 -0.02 17.21
N TYR A 146 -1.90 -0.20 15.89
CA TYR A 146 -3.08 0.03 15.06
C TYR A 146 -4.23 -0.91 15.44
N ALA A 147 -3.94 -2.21 15.58
CA ALA A 147 -4.92 -3.22 16.01
C ALA A 147 -5.53 -2.95 17.39
N ARG A 148 -4.77 -2.35 18.32
CA ARG A 148 -5.31 -1.94 19.63
C ARG A 148 -6.28 -0.78 19.51
N HIS A 149 -6.02 0.17 18.62
CA HIS A 149 -6.85 1.35 18.43
C HIS A 149 -8.18 1.01 17.73
N THR A 150 -8.13 0.22 16.65
CA THR A 150 -9.34 -0.20 15.90
C THR A 150 -10.32 -1.03 16.73
N ARG A 151 -9.82 -1.80 17.71
CA ARG A 151 -10.65 -2.56 18.65
C ARG A 151 -11.35 -1.67 19.70
N LYS A 152 -10.75 -0.53 20.07
CA LYS A 152 -11.30 0.39 21.08
C LYS A 152 -12.43 1.25 20.52
N HIS A 153 -12.31 1.74 19.29
CA HIS A 153 -13.34 2.57 18.63
C HIS A 153 -14.66 1.87 18.33
N LYS A 154 -14.79 0.57 18.62
CA LYS A 154 -16.01 -0.21 18.45
C LYS A 154 -16.63 -0.69 19.77
N ARG A 155 -15.99 -0.39 20.91
CA ARG A 155 -16.51 -0.69 22.26
C ARG A 155 -17.11 0.55 22.95
N ALA A 156 -17.05 1.70 22.29
CA ALA A 156 -17.74 2.92 22.64
C ALA A 156 -18.90 3.10 21.64
#